data_AF-A0A3E0WQV9-F1
#
_entry.id   AF-A0A3E0WQV9-F1
#
_cell.length_a   1.000
_cell.length_b   1.000
_cell.length_c   1.000
_cell.angle_alpha   90.00
_cell.angle_beta   90.00
_cell.angle_gamma   90.00
#
_symmetry.space_group_name_H-M   'P 1'
#
loop_
_entity.id
_entity.type
_entity.pdbx_description
1 polymer ?
#
loop_
_entity_poly.entity_id
_entity_poly.type
_entity_poly.pdbx_seq_one_letter_code
_entity_poly.pdbx_strand_id
1 'polypeptide(L)'
;MKRAYLPLILLLILVLQGVSLDLLPGNLLRSDWLIVSHWVFIFLVFIAVFYDNESTHYSVLYALIFGLLIDIVYTSTLGVYMFSYASTIYLIYGLKKLLHGNILVVALLGSVGLIVSDGMIYLIYSVVGLTDIPWSMYLTNRLLPTIGSNLIFLFVLYPLFAKKLTNWGKDQITKGNSF
;
A
#
# COMPACT_ATOMS: atom_id res chain seq x y z
N MET A 1 5.76 7.63 22.68
CA MET A 1 6.80 6.72 22.14
C MET A 1 6.29 5.76 21.07
N LYS A 2 5.18 5.01 21.26
CA LYS A 2 4.74 4.01 20.25
C LYS A 2 4.27 4.57 18.89
N ARG A 3 3.79 5.82 18.81
CA ARG A 3 3.33 6.45 17.55
C ARG A 3 4.46 6.74 16.55
N ALA A 4 5.70 6.92 17.02
CA ALA A 4 6.85 7.19 16.15
C ALA A 4 7.36 5.94 15.42
N TYR A 5 6.95 4.72 15.84
CA TYR A 5 7.37 3.50 15.16
C TYR A 5 6.74 3.34 13.78
N LEU A 6 5.50 3.80 13.56
CA LEU A 6 4.82 3.68 12.26
C LEU A 6 5.55 4.40 11.13
N PRO A 7 5.89 5.70 11.23
CA PRO A 7 6.63 6.37 10.17
C PRO A 7 8.02 5.76 9.96
N LEU A 8 8.67 5.27 11.02
CA LEU A 8 9.98 4.62 10.90
C LEU A 8 9.89 3.27 10.17
N ILE A 9 8.84 2.48 10.43
CA ILE A 9 8.58 1.23 9.70
C ILE A 9 8.23 1.53 8.24
N LEU A 10 7.37 2.52 7.98
CA LEU A 10 7.03 2.94 6.61
C LEU A 10 8.25 3.42 5.85
N LEU A 11 9.18 4.15 6.49
CA LEU A 11 10.44 4.57 5.88
C LEU A 11 11.33 3.37 5.57
N LEU A 12 11.45 2.41 6.49
CA LEU A 12 12.18 1.17 6.22
C LEU A 12 11.58 0.42 5.03
N ILE A 13 10.25 0.29 4.98
CA ILE A 13 9.54 -0.37 3.87
C ILE A 13 9.72 0.41 2.58
N LEU A 14 9.74 1.75 2.61
CA LEU A 14 9.99 2.60 1.46
C LEU A 14 11.38 2.31 0.87
N VAL A 15 12.41 2.20 1.70
CA VAL A 15 13.77 1.86 1.25
C VAL A 15 13.81 0.44 0.69
N LEU A 16 13.18 -0.53 1.37
CA LEU A 16 13.08 -1.91 0.89
C LEU A 16 12.33 -2.00 -0.45
N GLN A 17 11.30 -1.19 -0.65
CA GLN A 17 10.56 -1.09 -1.91
C GLN A 17 11.46 -0.62 -3.06
N GLY A 18 12.45 0.24 -2.80
CA GLY A 18 13.40 0.70 -3.81
C GLY A 18 14.35 -0.39 -4.32
N VAL A 19 14.66 -1.37 -3.46
CA VAL A 19 15.56 -2.50 -3.78
C VAL A 19 14.78 -3.75 -4.21
N SER A 20 13.44 -3.65 -4.31
CA SER A 20 12.61 -4.83 -4.54
C SER A 20 12.86 -5.50 -5.89
N LEU A 21 13.23 -4.73 -6.92
CA LEU A 21 13.57 -5.26 -8.24
C LEU A 21 14.82 -6.15 -8.21
N ASP A 22 15.81 -5.80 -7.38
CA ASP A 22 17.05 -6.57 -7.20
C ASP A 22 16.82 -7.88 -6.43
N LEU A 23 15.73 -7.95 -5.65
CA LEU A 23 15.33 -9.14 -4.91
C LEU A 23 14.55 -10.14 -5.76
N LEU A 24 14.11 -9.76 -6.96
CA LEU A 24 13.41 -10.66 -7.87
C LEU A 24 14.41 -11.59 -8.58
N PRO A 25 14.12 -12.90 -8.67
CA PRO A 25 14.99 -13.84 -9.38
C PRO A 25 15.12 -13.44 -10.86
N GLY A 26 16.35 -13.51 -11.40
CA GLY A 26 16.68 -13.05 -12.76
C GLY A 26 15.85 -13.64 -13.90
N ASN A 27 15.17 -14.77 -13.68
CA ASN A 27 14.25 -15.36 -14.66
C ASN A 27 12.94 -14.58 -14.80
N LEU A 28 12.45 -13.95 -13.72
CA LEU A 28 11.26 -13.07 -13.78
C LEU A 28 11.60 -11.74 -14.44
N LEU A 29 12.84 -11.26 -14.28
CA LEU A 29 13.36 -10.06 -14.95
C LEU A 29 13.57 -10.25 -16.46
N ARG A 30 13.69 -11.50 -16.93
CA ARG A 30 13.81 -11.87 -18.36
C ARG A 30 12.46 -12.11 -19.05
N SER A 31 11.37 -12.18 -18.29
CA SER A 31 10.01 -12.28 -18.84
C SER A 31 9.52 -10.91 -19.29
N ASP A 32 8.52 -10.85 -20.19
CA ASP A 32 7.81 -9.61 -20.56
C ASP A 32 6.93 -9.07 -19.41
N TRP A 33 7.23 -9.42 -18.16
CA TRP A 33 6.47 -9.05 -16.97
C TRP A 33 7.08 -7.81 -16.31
N LEU A 34 6.23 -6.81 -16.10
CA LEU A 34 6.59 -5.58 -15.41
C LEU A 34 6.00 -5.62 -14.00
N ILE A 35 6.81 -6.03 -13.03
CA ILE A 35 6.39 -6.12 -11.62
C ILE A 35 6.66 -4.79 -10.92
N VAL A 36 5.60 -4.13 -10.45
CA VAL A 36 5.70 -2.93 -9.63
C VAL A 36 5.55 -3.30 -8.15
N SER A 37 6.38 -2.73 -7.29
CA SER A 37 6.30 -2.99 -5.85
C SER A 37 5.53 -1.89 -5.14
N HIS A 38 4.42 -2.25 -4.51
CA HIS A 38 3.52 -1.38 -3.74
C HIS A 38 3.57 -1.72 -2.24
N TRP A 39 4.76 -2.03 -1.71
CA TRP A 39 4.94 -2.50 -0.35
C TRP A 39 4.51 -1.47 0.71
N VAL A 40 4.79 -0.19 0.46
CA VAL A 40 4.30 0.91 1.29
C VAL A 40 2.77 0.93 1.31
N PHE A 41 2.12 0.78 0.15
CA PHE A 41 0.65 0.75 0.06
C PHE A 41 0.07 -0.42 0.85
N ILE A 42 0.64 -1.63 0.72
CA ILE A 42 0.20 -2.79 1.51
C ILE A 42 0.27 -2.47 3.00
N PHE A 43 1.38 -1.90 3.46
CA PHE A 43 1.50 -1.56 4.87
C PHE A 43 0.50 -0.47 5.30
N LEU A 44 0.15 0.48 4.42
CA LEU A 44 -0.92 1.44 4.68
C LEU A 44 -2.29 0.75 4.82
N VAL A 45 -2.57 -0.31 4.06
CA VAL A 45 -3.78 -1.14 4.25
C VAL A 45 -3.77 -1.82 5.62
N PHE A 46 -2.62 -2.34 6.06
CA PHE A 46 -2.49 -2.89 7.43
C PHE A 46 -2.79 -1.83 8.51
N ILE A 47 -2.28 -0.61 8.35
CA ILE A 47 -2.57 0.50 9.27
C ILE A 47 -4.06 0.83 9.24
N ALA A 48 -4.66 0.94 8.05
CA ALA A 48 -6.07 1.24 7.90
C ALA A 48 -6.94 0.19 8.60
N VAL A 49 -6.65 -1.10 8.46
CA VAL A 49 -7.47 -2.20 9.00
C VAL A 49 -7.23 -2.45 10.49
N PHE A 50 -5.98 -2.45 10.96
CA PHE A 50 -5.64 -2.91 12.32
C PHE A 50 -5.30 -1.80 13.32
N TYR A 51 -4.83 -0.65 12.84
CA TYR A 51 -4.34 0.42 13.72
C TYR A 51 -5.33 1.57 13.86
N ASP A 52 -5.93 2.00 12.75
CA ASP A 52 -6.86 3.11 12.74
C ASP A 52 -8.19 2.73 13.42
N ASN A 53 -8.62 3.58 14.36
CA ASN A 53 -9.93 3.55 15.00
C ASN A 53 -10.91 4.51 14.32
N GLU A 54 -12.19 4.48 14.70
CA GLU A 54 -13.25 5.28 14.04
C GLU A 54 -13.01 6.81 14.05
N SER A 55 -12.26 7.30 15.03
CA SER A 55 -11.93 8.72 15.19
C SER A 55 -10.58 9.12 14.58
N THR A 56 -9.81 8.18 14.02
CA THR A 56 -8.43 8.41 13.56
C THR A 56 -8.24 8.02 12.11
N HIS A 57 -7.62 8.89 11.32
CA HIS A 57 -7.36 8.69 9.89
C HIS A 57 -5.85 8.71 9.59
N TYR A 58 -5.04 8.04 10.43
CA TYR A 58 -3.59 8.08 10.26
C TYR A 58 -3.15 7.38 8.97
N SER A 59 -3.85 6.33 8.55
CA SER A 59 -3.58 5.65 7.28
C SER A 59 -3.66 6.59 6.08
N VAL A 60 -4.67 7.48 6.03
CA VAL A 60 -4.84 8.46 4.95
C VAL A 60 -3.73 9.52 4.99
N LEU A 61 -3.41 10.03 6.17
CA LEU A 61 -2.31 10.99 6.34
C LEU A 61 -0.97 10.39 5.91
N TYR A 62 -0.69 9.15 6.32
CA TYR A 62 0.51 8.45 5.89
C TYR A 62 0.51 8.11 4.41
N ALA A 63 -0.65 7.83 3.81
CA ALA A 63 -0.77 7.64 2.37
C ALA A 63 -0.42 8.91 1.58
N LEU A 64 -0.85 10.08 2.05
CA LEU A 64 -0.45 11.36 1.46
C LEU A 64 1.07 11.58 1.57
N ILE A 65 1.62 11.46 2.78
CA ILE A 65 3.05 11.73 3.02
C ILE A 65 3.93 10.74 2.28
N PHE A 66 3.70 9.43 2.43
CA PHE A 66 4.55 8.42 1.82
C PHE A 66 4.29 8.24 0.32
N GLY A 67 3.07 8.50 -0.15
CA GLY A 67 2.80 8.58 -1.59
C GLY A 67 3.59 9.74 -2.22
N LEU A 68 3.64 10.90 -1.57
CA LEU A 68 4.47 12.02 -2.03
C LEU A 68 5.97 11.70 -1.97
N LEU A 69 6.43 10.99 -0.93
CA LEU A 69 7.83 10.54 -0.87
C LEU A 69 8.18 9.56 -2.00
N ILE A 70 7.26 8.67 -2.38
CA ILE A 70 7.45 7.79 -3.54
C ILE A 70 7.56 8.62 -4.82
N ASP A 71 6.68 9.60 -4.99
CA ASP A 71 6.73 10.49 -6.15
C ASP A 71 8.06 11.24 -6.25
N ILE A 72 8.64 11.66 -5.11
CA ILE A 72 9.92 12.38 -5.07
C ILE A 72 11.11 11.45 -5.31
N VAL A 73 11.10 10.24 -4.76
CA VAL A 73 12.27 9.36 -4.72
C VAL A 73 12.34 8.42 -5.93
N TYR A 74 11.19 7.93 -6.41
CA TYR A 74 11.13 6.83 -7.38
C TYR A 74 10.50 7.22 -8.71
N THR A 75 9.88 8.39 -8.83
CA THR A 75 9.19 8.79 -10.07
C THR A 75 9.64 10.17 -10.55
N SER A 76 9.35 10.48 -11.80
CA SER A 76 9.59 11.79 -12.41
C SER A 76 8.41 12.75 -12.24
N THR A 77 7.27 12.28 -11.73
CA THR A 77 6.01 13.02 -11.71
C THR A 77 5.50 13.16 -10.28
N LEU A 78 5.32 14.41 -9.85
CA LEU A 78 4.93 14.71 -8.48
C LEU A 78 3.41 14.59 -8.29
N GLY A 79 2.99 13.85 -7.28
CA GLY A 79 1.60 13.82 -6.81
C GLY A 79 0.75 12.64 -7.32
N VAL A 80 1.26 11.79 -8.21
CA VAL A 80 0.49 10.66 -8.76
C VAL A 80 0.30 9.58 -7.72
N TYR A 81 1.38 9.10 -7.10
CA TYR A 81 1.28 8.12 -6.01
C TYR A 81 0.63 8.72 -4.78
N MET A 82 0.93 9.98 -4.44
CA MET A 82 0.25 10.70 -3.36
C MET A 82 -1.27 10.65 -3.53
N PHE A 83 -1.78 11.04 -4.70
CA PHE A 83 -3.21 11.07 -4.96
C PHE A 83 -3.84 9.68 -5.02
N SER A 84 -3.24 8.75 -5.77
CA SER A 84 -3.78 7.40 -5.95
C SER A 84 -3.80 6.60 -4.64
N TYR A 85 -2.73 6.67 -3.84
CA TYR A 85 -2.68 5.97 -2.56
C TYR A 85 -3.63 6.59 -1.54
N ALA A 86 -3.64 7.92 -1.39
CA ALA A 86 -4.51 8.59 -0.43
C ALA A 86 -5.99 8.33 -0.73
N SER A 87 -6.39 8.45 -2.00
CA SER A 87 -7.76 8.20 -2.44
C SER A 87 -8.18 6.76 -2.16
N THR A 88 -7.30 5.81 -2.51
CA THR A 88 -7.60 4.38 -2.33
C THR A 88 -7.64 3.99 -0.86
N ILE A 89 -6.71 4.47 -0.03
CA ILE A 89 -6.70 4.20 1.41
C ILE A 89 -7.92 4.82 2.09
N TYR A 90 -8.36 6.00 1.66
CA TYR A 90 -9.60 6.60 2.14
C TYR A 90 -10.82 5.71 1.86
N LEU A 91 -10.92 5.14 0.66
CA LEU A 91 -11.98 4.17 0.32
C LEU A 91 -11.89 2.91 1.20
N ILE A 92 -10.68 2.34 1.36
CA ILE A 92 -10.44 1.16 2.20
C ILE A 92 -10.83 1.44 3.66
N TYR A 93 -10.51 2.62 4.18
CA TYR A 93 -10.90 3.03 5.53
C TYR A 93 -12.42 3.08 5.69
N GLY A 94 -13.16 3.49 4.66
CA GLY A 94 -14.62 3.42 4.66
C GLY A 94 -15.13 1.96 4.66
N LEU A 95 -14.57 1.12 3.80
CA LEU A 95 -14.98 -0.27 3.62
C LEU A 95 -14.66 -1.16 4.83
N LYS A 96 -13.57 -0.89 5.57
CA LYS A 96 -13.20 -1.70 6.73
C LYS A 96 -14.30 -1.75 7.79
N LYS A 97 -15.14 -0.72 7.90
CA LYS A 97 -16.24 -0.67 8.89
C LYS A 97 -17.26 -1.78 8.67
N LEU A 98 -17.35 -2.32 7.45
CA LEU A 98 -18.28 -3.38 7.07
C LEU A 98 -17.66 -4.79 7.26
N LEU A 99 -16.36 -4.88 7.55
CA LEU A 99 -15.60 -6.12 7.46
C LEU A 99 -14.79 -6.39 8.73
N HIS A 100 -14.96 -7.56 9.33
CA HIS A 100 -14.19 -7.95 10.52
C HIS A 100 -12.69 -8.10 10.22
N GLY A 101 -11.82 -7.59 11.10
CA GLY A 101 -10.37 -7.66 10.94
C GLY A 101 -9.83 -9.10 10.96
N ASN A 102 -9.70 -9.71 9.77
CA ASN A 102 -9.12 -11.03 9.56
C ASN A 102 -8.20 -11.01 8.33
N ILE A 103 -7.36 -12.04 8.17
CA ILE A 103 -6.44 -12.20 7.04
C ILE A 103 -7.15 -12.09 5.69
N LEU A 104 -8.34 -12.68 5.57
CA LEU A 104 -9.14 -12.64 4.34
C LEU A 104 -9.55 -11.21 3.98
N VAL A 105 -9.89 -10.40 4.98
CA VAL A 105 -10.30 -9.00 4.76
C VAL A 105 -9.12 -8.15 4.32
N VAL A 106 -7.95 -8.32 4.95
CA VAL A 106 -6.73 -7.61 4.54
C VAL A 106 -6.28 -8.04 3.15
N ALA A 107 -6.34 -9.33 2.83
CA ALA A 107 -6.01 -9.84 1.51
C ALA A 107 -6.99 -9.29 0.44
N LEU A 108 -8.29 -9.25 0.74
CA LEU A 108 -9.31 -8.70 -0.15
C LEU A 108 -9.12 -7.19 -0.37
N LEU A 109 -9.05 -6.41 0.71
CA LEU A 109 -8.87 -4.96 0.64
C LEU A 109 -7.51 -4.58 0.06
N GLY A 110 -6.46 -5.37 0.33
CA GLY A 110 -5.15 -5.21 -0.28
C GLY A 110 -5.19 -5.47 -1.79
N SER A 111 -5.83 -6.55 -2.24
CA SER A 111 -5.96 -6.87 -3.67
C SER A 111 -6.77 -5.81 -4.42
N VAL A 112 -7.97 -5.50 -3.93
CA VAL A 112 -8.84 -4.49 -4.52
C VAL A 112 -8.17 -3.11 -4.49
N GLY A 113 -7.52 -2.77 -3.38
CA GLY A 113 -6.74 -1.56 -3.22
C GLY A 113 -5.60 -1.46 -4.24
N LEU A 114 -4.87 -2.54 -4.48
CA LEU A 114 -3.81 -2.56 -5.49
C LEU A 114 -4.37 -2.33 -6.90
N ILE A 115 -5.47 -3.01 -7.24
CA ILE A 115 -6.13 -2.84 -8.55
C ILE A 115 -6.56 -1.38 -8.76
N VAL A 116 -7.17 -0.76 -7.74
CA VAL A 116 -7.64 0.62 -7.83
C VAL A 116 -6.46 1.59 -7.89
N SER A 117 -5.47 1.44 -7.01
CA SER A 117 -4.34 2.36 -6.94
C SER A 117 -3.40 2.27 -8.15
N ASP A 118 -2.95 1.07 -8.56
CA ASP A 118 -2.12 0.90 -9.77
C ASP A 118 -2.92 1.27 -11.03
N GLY A 119 -4.23 0.95 -11.06
CA GLY A 119 -5.14 1.37 -12.13
C GLY A 119 -5.25 2.89 -12.25
N MET A 120 -5.37 3.62 -11.14
CA MET A 120 -5.36 5.08 -11.15
C MET A 120 -4.02 5.64 -11.61
N ILE A 121 -2.90 5.09 -11.14
CA ILE A 121 -1.55 5.51 -11.55
C ILE A 121 -1.38 5.31 -13.06
N TYR A 122 -1.74 4.14 -13.57
CA TYR A 122 -1.69 3.83 -15.01
C TYR A 122 -2.59 4.76 -15.82
N LEU A 123 -3.82 5.03 -15.35
CA LEU A 123 -4.74 5.95 -16.03
C LEU A 123 -4.16 7.36 -16.09
N ILE A 124 -3.64 7.87 -14.99
CA ILE A 124 -3.02 9.21 -14.93
C ILE A 124 -1.82 9.26 -15.89
N TYR A 125 -0.93 8.28 -15.86
CA TYR A 125 0.22 8.24 -16.75
C TYR A 125 -0.19 8.11 -18.22
N SER A 126 -1.25 7.36 -18.54
CA SER A 126 -1.75 7.24 -19.91
C SER A 126 -2.32 8.57 -20.42
N VAL A 127 -3.10 9.28 -19.59
CA VAL A 127 -3.69 10.57 -19.94
C VAL A 127 -2.63 11.66 -20.11
N VAL A 128 -1.58 11.65 -19.29
CA VAL A 128 -0.47 12.62 -19.36
C VAL A 128 0.54 12.27 -20.48
N GLY A 129 0.39 11.10 -21.13
CA GLY A 129 1.29 10.66 -22.20
C GLY A 129 2.64 10.14 -21.71
N LEU A 130 2.71 9.63 -20.47
CA LEU A 130 3.90 9.02 -19.87
C LEU A 130 3.98 7.50 -20.10
N THR A 131 2.90 6.88 -20.59
CA THR A 131 2.88 5.45 -20.98
C THR A 131 2.01 5.24 -22.19
N ASP A 132 2.54 4.47 -23.15
CA ASP A 132 1.83 4.04 -24.37
C ASP A 132 1.45 2.55 -24.32
N ILE A 133 1.65 1.89 -23.17
CA ILE A 133 1.28 0.48 -22.97
C ILE A 133 -0.23 0.33 -23.20
N PRO A 134 -0.69 -0.59 -24.07
CA PRO A 134 -2.11 -0.84 -24.26
C PRO A 134 -2.78 -1.45 -23.01
N TRP A 135 -4.07 -1.15 -22.79
CA TRP A 135 -4.83 -1.68 -21.64
C TRP A 135 -4.77 -3.21 -21.50
N SER A 136 -4.83 -3.95 -22.61
CA SER A 136 -4.74 -5.42 -22.60
C SER A 136 -3.41 -5.91 -22.04
N MET A 137 -2.31 -5.30 -22.50
CA MET A 137 -0.96 -5.62 -22.05
C MET A 137 -0.73 -5.17 -20.61
N TYR A 138 -1.24 -4.00 -20.23
CA TYR A 138 -1.20 -3.53 -18.84
C TYR A 138 -1.83 -4.55 -17.89
N LEU A 139 -3.02 -5.07 -18.21
CA LEU A 139 -3.70 -6.05 -17.37
C LEU A 139 -2.86 -7.33 -17.20
N THR A 140 -2.43 -7.95 -18.30
CA THR A 140 -1.77 -9.27 -18.27
C THR A 140 -0.31 -9.22 -17.84
N ASN A 141 0.45 -8.26 -18.35
CA ASN A 141 1.91 -8.23 -18.22
C ASN A 141 2.38 -7.36 -17.06
N ARG A 142 1.52 -6.47 -16.52
CA ARG A 142 1.89 -5.59 -15.42
C ARG A 142 1.02 -5.77 -14.19
N LEU A 143 -0.30 -5.65 -14.31
CA LEU A 143 -1.21 -5.65 -13.16
C LEU A 143 -1.26 -7.02 -12.47
N LEU A 144 -1.52 -8.11 -13.21
CA LEU A 144 -1.55 -9.47 -12.65
C LEU A 144 -0.27 -9.85 -11.89
N PRO A 145 0.94 -9.74 -12.49
CA PRO A 145 2.17 -10.11 -11.80
C PRO A 145 2.49 -9.17 -10.63
N THR A 146 2.10 -7.89 -10.73
CA THR A 146 2.17 -6.91 -9.63
C THR A 146 1.30 -7.34 -8.45
N ILE A 147 0.03 -7.72 -8.68
CA ILE A 147 -0.85 -8.21 -7.61
C ILE A 147 -0.25 -9.46 -6.96
N GLY A 148 0.23 -10.42 -7.75
CA GLY A 148 0.83 -11.64 -7.23
C GLY A 148 2.03 -11.38 -6.31
N SER A 149 3.01 -10.59 -6.77
CA SER A 149 4.19 -10.20 -5.98
C SER A 149 3.82 -9.50 -4.68
N ASN A 150 2.90 -8.53 -4.77
CA ASN A 150 2.49 -7.73 -3.63
C ASN A 150 1.67 -8.57 -2.62
N LEU A 151 0.85 -9.51 -3.07
CA LEU A 151 0.14 -10.43 -2.17
C LEU A 151 1.10 -11.34 -1.40
N ILE A 152 2.16 -11.83 -2.03
CA ILE A 152 3.20 -12.60 -1.33
C ILE A 152 3.78 -11.75 -0.18
N PHE A 153 4.12 -10.48 -0.46
CA PHE A 153 4.61 -9.57 0.56
C PHE A 153 3.58 -9.32 1.69
N LEU A 154 2.29 -9.19 1.36
CA LEU A 154 1.20 -9.08 2.32
C LEU A 154 1.15 -10.28 3.27
N PHE A 155 1.22 -11.50 2.72
CA PHE A 155 1.20 -12.73 3.53
C PHE A 155 2.42 -12.85 4.45
N VAL A 156 3.59 -12.39 4.01
CA VAL A 156 4.81 -12.34 4.84
C VAL A 156 4.67 -11.32 5.98
N LEU A 157 4.09 -10.15 5.71
CA LEU A 157 3.88 -9.11 6.73
C LEU A 157 2.80 -9.46 7.75
N TYR A 158 1.78 -10.22 7.36
CA TYR A 158 0.63 -10.52 8.20
C TYR A 158 1.00 -11.06 9.60
N PRO A 159 1.75 -12.16 9.75
CA PRO A 159 2.10 -12.69 11.07
C PRO A 159 3.00 -11.75 11.88
N LEU A 160 3.80 -10.90 11.21
CA LEU A 160 4.75 -10.00 11.86
C LEU A 160 4.06 -8.76 12.47
N PHE A 161 3.08 -8.20 11.75
CA PHE A 161 2.54 -6.89 12.10
C PHE A 161 1.08 -6.88 12.51
N ALA A 162 0.24 -7.84 12.09
CA ALA A 162 -1.20 -7.80 12.37
C ALA A 162 -1.49 -7.72 13.88
N LYS A 163 -0.92 -8.64 14.68
CA LYS A 163 -1.11 -8.64 16.14
C LYS A 163 -0.53 -7.37 16.80
N LYS A 164 0.60 -6.88 16.29
CA LYS A 164 1.31 -5.71 16.84
C LYS A 164 0.51 -4.43 16.61
N LEU A 165 0.01 -4.23 15.40
CA LEU A 165 -0.82 -3.09 15.01
C LEU A 165 -2.14 -3.07 15.78
N THR A 166 -2.83 -4.22 15.89
CA THR A 166 -4.08 -4.33 16.67
C THR A 166 -3.86 -3.95 18.13
N ASN A 167 -2.77 -4.41 18.75
CA ASN A 167 -2.45 -4.04 20.13
C ASN A 167 -2.14 -2.55 20.27
N TRP A 168 -1.38 -1.99 19.31
CA TRP A 168 -1.08 -0.56 19.31
C TRP A 168 -2.30 0.32 19.05
N GLY A 169 -3.27 -0.15 18.26
CA GLY A 169 -4.55 0.52 18.03
C GLY A 169 -5.41 0.55 19.30
N LYS A 170 -5.50 -0.56 20.04
CA LYS A 170 -6.21 -0.64 21.34
C LYS A 170 -5.61 0.31 22.39
N ASP A 171 -4.28 0.37 22.49
CA ASP A 171 -3.57 1.28 23.39
C ASP A 171 -3.95 2.77 23.15
N GLN A 172 -4.36 3.14 21.94
CA GLN A 172 -4.81 4.50 21.65
C GLN A 172 -6.14 4.83 22.32
N ILE A 173 -7.09 3.89 22.32
CA ILE A 173 -8.42 4.05 22.91
C ILE A 173 -8.30 4.15 24.44
N THR A 174 -7.52 3.25 25.05
CA THR A 174 -7.36 3.21 26.51
C THR A 174 -6.75 4.49 27.07
N LYS A 175 -5.81 5.14 26.33
CA LYS A 175 -5.23 6.42 26.73
C LYS A 175 -6.10 7.65 26.42
N GLY A 176 -7.08 7.51 25.53
CA GLY A 176 -8.04 8.57 25.23
C GLY A 176 -9.10 8.76 26.32
N ASN A 177 -9.40 7.69 27.08
CA ASN A 177 -10.45 7.67 28.11
C ASN A 177 -9.95 8.00 29.53
N SER A 178 -8.68 8.38 29.70
CA SER A 178 -8.08 8.69 31.01
C SER A 178 -8.03 10.19 31.33
N PHE A 179 -9.02 10.97 30.85
CA PHE A 179 -9.16 12.39 31.15
C PHE A 179 -10.49 12.65 31.85
#